data_AF-N1WF33-F1
#
_entry.id   AF-N1WF33-F1
#
_cell.length_a   1.000
_cell.length_b   1.000
_cell.length_c   1.000
_cell.angle_alpha   90.00
_cell.angle_beta   90.00
_cell.angle_gamma   90.00
#
_symmetry.space_group_name_H-M   'P 1'
#
loop_
_entity.id
_entity.type
_entity.pdbx_description
1 polymer ?
#
loop_
_entity_poly.entity_id
_entity_poly.type
_entity_poly.pdbx_seq_one_letter_code
_entity_poly.pdbx_strand_id
1 'polypeptide(L)' 'MKLKTKDYDSILKKEIKNKDFKSEYDSLSNEFTLAKEIIKLRKKRHLTQKDLALKIGTSQPAIARLESGNYRNLSLAFIK' A
#
# COMPACT_ATOMS: atom_id res chain seq x y z
N MET A 1 4.01 -35.17 -4.48
CA MET A 1 2.91 -34.62 -3.64
C MET A 1 2.69 -33.16 -4.05
N LYS A 2 1.55 -32.80 -4.64
CA LYS A 2 1.28 -31.39 -5.01
C LYS A 2 0.95 -30.60 -3.74
N LEU A 3 1.73 -29.57 -3.42
CA LEU A 3 1.43 -28.65 -2.32
C LEU A 3 0.10 -27.95 -2.62
N LYS A 4 -0.91 -28.10 -1.75
CA LYS A 4 -2.14 -27.32 -1.82
C LYS A 4 -1.83 -25.92 -1.28
N THR A 5 -1.60 -24.96 -2.16
CA THR A 5 -1.49 -23.55 -1.78
C THR A 5 -2.89 -23.01 -1.51
N LYS A 6 -3.06 -22.38 -0.35
CA LYS A 6 -4.27 -21.60 -0.06
C LYS A 6 -4.02 -20.17 -0.51
N ASP A 7 -5.03 -19.60 -1.14
CA ASP A 7 -5.04 -18.21 -1.56
C ASP A 7 -4.98 -17.26 -0.34
N TYR A 8 -4.17 -16.20 -0.45
CA TYR A 8 -3.94 -15.25 0.64
C TYR A 8 -5.24 -14.54 1.03
N ASP A 9 -6.01 -14.06 0.04
CA ASP A 9 -7.25 -13.33 0.28
C ASP A 9 -8.27 -14.21 1.01
N SER A 10 -8.30 -15.50 0.67
CA SER A 10 -9.15 -16.50 1.30
C SER A 10 -8.78 -16.79 2.76
N ILE A 11 -7.49 -16.72 3.11
CA ILE A 11 -7.03 -16.83 4.50
C ILE A 11 -7.35 -15.54 5.26
N LEU A 12 -6.98 -14.39 4.70
CA LEU A 12 -7.18 -13.09 5.34
C LEU A 12 -8.67 -12.82 5.65
N LYS A 13 -9.59 -13.18 4.74
CA LYS A 13 -11.04 -13.08 4.97
C LYS A 13 -11.55 -13.93 6.14
N LYS A 14 -10.86 -15.02 6.48
CA LYS A 14 -11.21 -15.85 7.64
C LYS A 14 -10.67 -15.23 8.93
N GLU A 15 -9.41 -14.80 8.93
CA GLU A 15 -8.75 -14.25 10.10
C GLU A 15 -9.34 -12.90 10.53
N ILE A 16 -9.70 -12.01 9.58
CA ILE A 16 -10.34 -10.70 9.88
C ILE A 16 -11.69 -10.83 10.63
N LYS A 17 -12.33 -12.01 10.61
CA LYS A 17 -13.55 -12.25 11.41
C LYS A 17 -13.28 -12.31 12.91
N ASN A 18 -12.05 -12.65 13.31
CA ASN A 18 -11.62 -12.58 14.70
C ASN A 18 -11.35 -11.10 15.08
N LYS A 19 -12.04 -10.62 16.12
CA LYS A 19 -11.96 -9.21 16.56
C LYS A 19 -10.56 -8.82 17.04
N ASP A 20 -9.85 -9.70 17.73
CA ASP A 20 -8.52 -9.41 18.25
C ASP A 20 -7.51 -9.33 17.10
N PHE A 21 -7.58 -10.29 16.17
CA PHE A 21 -6.78 -10.26 14.94
C PHE A 21 -7.05 -9.00 14.13
N LYS A 22 -8.32 -8.64 13.97
CA LYS A 22 -8.72 -7.43 13.22
C LYS A 22 -8.17 -6.17 13.88
N SER A 23 -8.24 -6.06 15.20
CA SER A 23 -7.74 -4.89 15.94
C SER A 23 -6.23 -4.70 15.72
N GLU A 24 -5.44 -5.76 15.86
CA GLU A 24 -3.99 -5.72 15.62
C GLU A 24 -3.66 -5.45 14.15
N TYR A 25 -4.41 -6.08 13.23
CA TYR A 25 -4.26 -5.86 11.80
C TYR A 25 -4.56 -4.41 11.38
N ASP A 26 -5.65 -3.84 11.92
CA ASP A 26 -6.06 -2.45 11.65
C ASP A 26 -5.06 -1.47 12.29
N SER A 27 -4.54 -1.77 13.49
CA SER A 27 -3.49 -1.00 14.17
C SER A 27 -2.22 -0.91 13.32
N LEU A 28 -1.74 -2.06 12.82
CA LEU A 28 -0.61 -2.13 11.88
C LEU A 28 -0.92 -1.44 10.55
N SER A 29 -2.18 -1.41 10.13
CA SER A 29 -2.59 -0.82 8.85
C SER A 29 -2.42 0.70 8.80
N ASN A 30 -2.41 1.39 9.95
CA ASN A 30 -2.31 2.84 10.05
C ASN A 30 -1.04 3.38 9.38
N GLU A 31 0.08 2.65 9.51
CA GLU A 31 1.36 2.99 8.88
C GLU A 31 1.29 2.94 7.33
N PHE A 32 0.37 2.12 6.80
CA PHE A 32 0.17 1.92 5.37
C PHE A 32 -0.99 2.72 4.79
N THR A 33 -1.77 3.43 5.61
CA THR A 33 -2.99 4.13 5.17
C THR A 33 -2.70 5.12 4.05
N LEU A 34 -1.64 5.91 4.19
CA LEU A 34 -1.25 6.90 3.18
C LEU A 34 -0.82 6.22 1.86
N ALA A 35 0.06 5.21 1.94
CA ALA A 35 0.52 4.47 0.77
C ALA A 35 -0.64 3.81 0.01
N LYS A 36 -1.57 3.18 0.75
CA LYS A 36 -2.78 2.55 0.18
C LYS A 36 -3.65 3.57 -0.54
N GLU A 37 -3.92 4.72 0.06
CA GLU A 37 -4.79 5.72 -0.55
C GLU A 37 -4.15 6.34 -1.82
N ILE A 38 -2.82 6.56 -1.81
CA ILE A 38 -2.08 7.04 -2.98
C ILE A 38 -2.16 6.03 -4.13
N ILE A 39 -1.87 4.74 -3.86
CA ILE A 39 -1.97 3.67 -4.86
C ILE A 39 -3.38 3.61 -5.43
N LYS A 40 -4.40 3.67 -4.57
CA LYS A 40 -5.81 3.61 -4.95
C LYS A 40 -6.21 4.77 -5.85
N LEU A 41 -5.85 6.00 -5.48
CA LEU A 41 -6.13 7.19 -6.29
C LEU A 41 -5.38 7.16 -7.62
N ARG A 42 -4.11 6.73 -7.62
CA ARG A 42 -3.31 6.57 -8.83
C ARG A 42 -3.96 5.57 -9.80
N LYS A 43 -4.37 4.40 -9.29
CA LYS A 43 -5.08 3.37 -10.07
C LYS A 43 -6.43 3.85 -10.59
N LYS A 44 -7.21 4.57 -9.77
CA LYS A 44 -8.50 5.17 -10.16
C LYS A 44 -8.34 6.17 -11.31
N ARG A 45 -7.19 6.82 -11.42
CA ARG A 45 -6.84 7.74 -12.51
C ARG A 45 -6.07 7.08 -13.66
N HIS A 46 -5.93 5.75 -13.64
CA HIS A 46 -5.18 4.99 -14.65
C HIS A 46 -3.73 5.46 -14.85
N LEU A 47 -3.10 5.97 -13.79
CA LEU A 47 -1.73 6.46 -13.84
C LEU A 47 -0.73 5.35 -13.49
N THR A 48 0.39 5.27 -14.20
CA THR A 48 1.55 4.52 -13.72
C THR A 48 2.28 5.30 -12.63
N GLN A 49 3.21 4.65 -11.90
CA GLN A 49 4.06 5.35 -10.94
C GLN A 49 4.89 6.45 -11.62
N LYS A 50 5.30 6.23 -12.87
CA LYS A 50 6.03 7.22 -13.68
C LYS A 50 5.14 8.42 -14.02
N ASP A 51 3.89 8.19 -14.40
CA ASP A 51 2.96 9.26 -14.74
C ASP A 51 2.63 10.12 -13.52
N LEU A 52 2.42 9.48 -12.36
CA LEU A 52 2.23 10.22 -11.12
C LEU A 52 3.47 11.04 -10.75
N ALA A 53 4.67 10.47 -10.90
CA ALA A 53 5.93 11.15 -10.63
C ALA A 53 6.10 12.41 -11.48
N LEU A 54 5.85 12.31 -12.80
CA LEU A 54 5.88 13.44 -13.72
C LEU A 54 4.87 14.53 -13.33
N LYS A 55 3.66 14.12 -12.91
CA LYS A 55 2.57 15.05 -12.58
C LYS A 55 2.80 15.85 -11.29
N ILE A 56 3.56 15.29 -10.33
CA ILE A 56 3.82 15.95 -9.03
C ILE A 56 5.27 16.45 -8.90
N GLY A 57 6.05 16.41 -9.98
CA GLY A 57 7.41 16.94 -10.01
C GLY A 57 8.43 16.14 -9.21
N THR A 58 8.31 14.81 -9.18
CA THR A 58 9.25 13.92 -8.48
C THR A 58 9.74 12.78 -9.35
N SER A 59 10.53 11.86 -8.79
CA SER A 59 11.05 10.69 -9.50
C SER A 59 10.19 9.44 -9.27
N GLN A 60 10.13 8.53 -10.25
CA GLN A 60 9.42 7.26 -10.11
C GLN A 60 9.92 6.42 -8.91
N PRO A 61 11.24 6.33 -8.60
CA PRO A 61 11.70 5.69 -7.37
C PRO A 61 11.18 6.34 -6.08
N ALA A 62 10.96 7.66 -6.07
CA ALA A 62 10.37 8.34 -4.92
C ALA A 62 8.90 7.94 -4.73
N ILE A 63 8.12 7.86 -5.82
CA ILE A 63 6.75 7.32 -5.77
C ILE A 63 6.74 5.85 -5.33
N ALA A 64 7.66 5.02 -5.83
CA ALA A 64 7.72 3.62 -5.44
C ALA A 64 8.02 3.44 -3.94
N ARG A 65 8.89 4.28 -3.36
CA ARG A 65 9.14 4.31 -1.91
C ARG A 65 7.93 4.80 -1.11
N LEU A 66 7.22 5.80 -1.61
CA LEU A 66 5.98 6.31 -1.02
C LEU A 66 4.89 5.22 -1.01
N GLU A 67 4.79 4.43 -2.07
CA GLU A 67 3.79 3.36 -2.21
C GLU A 67 4.17 2.05 -1.49
N SER A 68 5.45 1.82 -1.15
CA SER A 68 5.86 0.58 -0.48
C SER A 68 5.47 0.54 1.00
N GLY A 69 5.18 1.69 1.61
CA GLY A 69 4.74 1.80 3.01
C GLY A 69 5.76 1.36 4.06
N ASN A 70 6.99 1.04 3.66
CA ASN A 70 8.03 0.50 4.55
C ASN A 70 9.10 1.55 4.92
N TYR A 71 8.82 2.84 4.74
CA TYR A 71 9.82 3.91 4.90
C TYR A 71 9.47 4.81 6.09
N ARG A 72 10.23 4.68 7.19
CA ARG A 72 10.02 5.44 8.44
C ARG A 72 10.27 6.94 8.33
N ASN A 73 11.04 7.38 7.32
CA ASN A 73 11.42 8.79 7.10
C ASN A 73 10.85 9.33 5.79
N LEU A 74 9.54 9.19 5.61
CA LEU A 74 8.83 9.62 4.42
C LEU A 74 8.55 11.13 4.49
N SER A 75 9.35 11.93 3.78
CA SER A 75 9.13 13.37 3.66
C SER A 75 8.27 13.67 2.43
N LEU A 76 7.17 14.40 2.56
CA LEU A 76 6.39 14.84 1.39
C LEU A 76 6.97 16.10 0.72
N ALA A 77 8.11 16.61 1.19
CA ALA A 77 8.72 17.86 0.69
C ALA A 77 9.15 17.79 -0.80
N PHE A 78 9.22 16.60 -1.38
CA PHE A 78 9.49 16.42 -2.81
C PHE A 78 8.25 16.62 -3.71
N ILE A 79 7.06 16.82 -3.13
CA ILE A 79 5.85 17.18 -3.86
C ILE A 79 5.82 18.71 -3.95
N LYS A 80 5.98 19.25 -5.16
CA LYS A 80 5.86 20.69 -5.46
C LYS A 80 4.48 21.04 -5.99
#